data_AF-A0A941X669-F1
#
_entry.id   AF-A0A941X669-F1
#
_cell.length_a   1.000
_cell.length_b   1.000
_cell.length_c   1.000
_cell.angle_alpha   90.00
_cell.angle_beta   90.00
_cell.angle_gamma   90.00
#
_symmetry.space_group_name_H-M   'P 1'
#
loop_
_entity.id
_entity.type
_entity.pdbx_description
1 polymer ?
#
loop_
_entity_poly.entity_id
_entity_poly.type
_entity_poly.pdbx_seq_one_letter_code
_entity_poly.pdbx_strand_id
1 'polypeptide(L)'
;MARKGIKHNNYTVEFIQEVLEKYYSGQGGFTSLANEYKIPIKTWIYRTNKGINVFKNKKTNLLGRPKEFEIDYKERYEILKKFLTFIKAQRKKK
;
A
#
# COMPACT_ATOMS: atom_id res chain seq x y z
N MET A 1 -5.20 2.93 15.26
CA MET A 1 -3.84 3.17 15.79
C MET A 1 -3.20 1.83 16.11
N ALA A 2 -1.92 1.63 15.82
CA ALA A 2 -1.23 0.38 16.18
C ALA A 2 -1.17 0.24 17.71
N ARG A 3 -1.37 -0.98 18.23
CA ARG A 3 -1.34 -1.24 19.68
C ARG A 3 0.09 -1.01 20.21
N LYS A 4 0.20 -0.34 21.35
CA LYS A 4 1.46 -0.11 22.07
C LYS A 4 2.12 -1.47 22.37
N GLY A 5 3.35 -1.69 21.88
CA GLY A 5 4.13 -2.91 22.13
C GLY A 5 4.39 -3.81 20.91
N ILE A 6 3.82 -3.52 19.73
CA ILE A 6 4.15 -4.27 18.50
C ILE A 6 5.57 -3.90 18.06
N LYS A 7 6.53 -4.82 18.28
CA LYS A 7 7.90 -4.70 17.75
C LYS A 7 7.86 -4.85 16.23
N HIS A 8 8.31 -3.83 15.52
CA HIS A 8 8.46 -3.88 14.07
C HIS A 8 9.89 -4.35 13.79
N ASN A 9 10.06 -5.64 13.48
CA ASN A 9 11.37 -6.15 13.07
C ASN A 9 11.66 -5.66 11.66
N ASN A 10 12.68 -4.82 11.51
CA ASN A 10 13.24 -4.47 10.22
C ASN A 10 14.32 -5.50 9.88
N TYR A 11 14.19 -6.12 8.72
CA TYR A 11 15.18 -7.07 8.20
C TYR A 11 15.92 -6.42 7.05
N THR A 12 17.24 -6.66 6.96
CA THR A 12 18.02 -6.22 5.81
C THR A 12 17.66 -7.03 4.57
N VAL A 13 17.88 -6.45 3.39
CA VAL A 13 17.62 -7.11 2.10
C VAL A 13 18.45 -8.39 1.98
N GLU A 14 19.74 -8.29 2.31
CA GLU A 14 20.69 -9.39 2.29
C GLU A 14 20.22 -10.57 3.15
N PHE A 15 19.76 -10.29 4.36
CA PHE A 15 19.29 -11.32 5.28
C PHE A 15 18.02 -12.01 4.79
N ILE A 16 17.05 -11.25 4.26
CA ILE A 16 15.85 -11.84 3.66
C ILE A 16 16.23 -12.77 2.51
N GLN A 17 17.22 -12.37 1.71
CA GLN A 17 17.67 -13.14 0.57
C GLN A 17 18.39 -14.43 0.98
N GLU A 18 19.32 -14.35 1.95
CA GLU A 18 20.00 -15.53 2.50
C GLU A 18 19.00 -16.56 3.03
N VAL A 19 17.99 -16.12 3.79
CA VAL A 19 16.96 -17.01 4.36
C VAL A 19 16.10 -17.65 3.27
N LEU A 20 15.77 -16.92 2.20
CA LEU A 20 15.04 -17.46 1.07
C LEU A 20 15.87 -18.47 0.28
N GLU A 21 17.16 -18.18 0.06
CA GLU A 21 18.08 -19.09 -0.62
C GLU A 21 18.20 -20.41 0.13
N LYS A 22 18.38 -20.38 1.46
CA LYS A 22 18.39 -21.60 2.31
C LYS A 22 17.10 -22.42 2.20
N TYR A 23 15.96 -21.73 2.09
CA TYR A 23 14.67 -22.40 1.89
C TYR A 23 14.59 -23.09 0.52
N TYR A 24 14.98 -22.40 -0.55
CA TYR A 24 14.94 -22.95 -1.91
C TYR A 24 16.02 -24.01 -2.16
N SER A 25 17.14 -23.96 -1.45
CA SER A 25 18.19 -24.99 -1.50
C SER A 25 17.85 -26.24 -0.68
N GLY A 26 16.71 -26.28 0.01
CA GLY A 26 16.28 -27.42 0.82
C GLY A 26 17.06 -27.61 2.12
N GLN A 27 17.83 -26.61 2.56
CA GLN A 27 18.61 -26.67 3.81
C GLN A 27 17.75 -26.55 5.08
N GLY A 28 16.46 -26.21 4.92
CA GLY A 28 15.51 -26.19 6.02
C GLY A 28 14.07 -25.95 5.54
N GLY A 29 13.11 -26.58 6.21
CA GLY A 29 11.69 -26.33 5.98
C GLY A 29 11.25 -24.97 6.53
N PHE A 30 10.11 -24.47 6.05
CA PHE A 30 9.59 -23.16 6.48
C PHE A 30 9.43 -23.07 8.01
N THR A 31 9.01 -24.14 8.69
CA THR A 31 8.82 -24.17 10.15
C THR A 31 10.16 -24.11 10.88
N SER A 32 11.18 -24.79 10.37
CA SER A 32 12.51 -24.84 10.98
C SER A 32 13.17 -23.46 10.93
N LEU A 33 13.22 -22.85 9.74
CA LEU A 33 13.80 -21.51 9.54
C LEU A 33 13.02 -20.42 10.29
N ALA A 34 11.69 -20.54 10.36
CA ALA A 34 10.85 -19.61 11.13
C ALA A 34 11.18 -19.65 12.63
N ASN A 35 11.39 -20.84 13.19
CA ASN A 35 11.70 -21.02 14.60
C ASN A 35 13.14 -20.60 14.94
N GLU A 36 14.10 -20.95 14.09
CA GLU A 36 15.51 -20.63 14.26
C GLU A 36 15.74 -19.12 14.29
N TYR A 37 15.25 -18.41 13.26
CA TYR A 37 15.47 -16.98 13.13
C TYR A 37 14.37 -16.12 13.75
N LYS A 38 13.27 -16.72 14.23
CA LYS A 38 12.07 -16.03 14.74
C LYS A 38 11.45 -15.07 13.72
N ILE A 39 11.31 -15.54 12.48
CA ILE A 39 10.89 -14.73 11.32
C ILE A 39 9.57 -15.24 10.72
N PRO A 40 8.71 -14.35 10.21
CA PRO A 40 7.56 -14.72 9.40
C PRO A 40 7.95 -15.16 7.96
N ILE A 41 8.78 -16.20 7.80
CA ILE A 41 9.27 -16.67 6.48
C ILE A 41 8.13 -17.08 5.53
N LYS A 42 7.03 -17.60 6.08
CA LYS A 42 5.81 -17.97 5.33
C LYS A 42 5.27 -16.79 4.51
N THR A 43 5.32 -15.58 5.07
CA THR A 43 4.88 -14.37 4.38
C THR A 43 5.82 -14.00 3.23
N TRP A 44 7.12 -14.24 3.38
CA TRP A 44 8.12 -13.99 2.34
C TRP A 44 7.94 -14.95 1.16
N ILE A 45 7.81 -16.25 1.45
CA ILE A 45 7.55 -17.29 0.45
C ILE A 45 6.25 -17.04 -0.32
N TYR A 46 5.18 -16.65 0.40
CA TYR A 46 3.91 -16.32 -0.25
C TYR A 46 4.06 -15.14 -1.23
N ARG A 47 4.79 -14.10 -0.82
CA ARG A 47 5.02 -12.91 -1.66
C ARG A 47 5.91 -13.21 -2.86
N THR A 48 6.99 -13.98 -2.69
CA THR A 48 7.84 -14.41 -3.82
C THR A 48 7.03 -15.23 -4.82
N ASN A 49 6.23 -16.19 -4.37
CA ASN A 49 5.38 -17.02 -5.24
C ASN A 49 4.33 -16.21 -6.02
N LYS A 50 3.92 -15.04 -5.50
CA LYS A 50 3.00 -14.11 -6.17
C LYS A 50 3.70 -13.08 -7.06
N GLY A 51 5.02 -13.15 -7.21
CA GLY A 51 5.81 -12.14 -7.92
C GLY A 51 5.85 -10.78 -7.22
N ILE A 52 5.47 -10.72 -5.95
CA ILE A 52 5.47 -9.49 -5.14
C ILE A 52 6.87 -9.33 -4.54
N ASN A 53 7.53 -8.22 -4.84
CA ASN A 53 8.83 -7.90 -4.26
C ASN A 53 8.74 -7.88 -2.72
N VAL A 54 9.48 -8.77 -2.04
CA VAL A 54 9.48 -8.93 -0.57
C VAL A 54 10.25 -7.78 0.11
N PHE A 55 11.31 -7.31 -0.55
CA PHE A 55 12.22 -6.27 -0.08
C PHE A 55 11.61 -4.87 -0.13
N LYS A 56 10.66 -4.64 -1.03
CA LYS A 56 9.88 -3.39 -1.07
C LYS A 56 8.75 -3.47 -0.06
N ASN A 57 8.86 -2.68 1.01
CA ASN A 57 7.69 -2.28 1.78
C ASN A 57 6.80 -1.44 0.85
N LYS A 58 5.54 -1.85 0.63
CA LYS A 58 4.51 -1.01 0.00
C LYS A 58 4.15 0.14 0.96
N LYS A 59 5.12 0.98 1.31
CA LYS A 59 4.92 2.35 1.80
C LYS A 59 4.82 3.32 0.62
N THR A 60 4.44 2.85 -0.56
CA THR A 60 4.03 3.72 -1.65
C THR A 60 2.61 4.21 -1.34
N ASN A 61 2.55 5.13 -0.37
CA ASN A 61 1.55 6.13 -0.08
C ASN A 61 0.36 6.23 -1.04
N LEU A 62 -0.54 5.25 -1.07
CA LEU A 62 -1.89 5.40 -1.63
C LEU A 62 -2.83 4.46 -0.86
N LEU A 63 -2.99 4.69 0.45
CA LEU A 63 -4.09 4.10 1.23
C LEU A 63 -5.45 4.75 0.87
N GLY A 64 -5.54 5.47 -0.25
CA GLY A 64 -6.74 6.14 -0.75
C GLY A 64 -7.09 5.69 -2.16
N ARG A 65 -8.36 5.92 -2.55
CA ARG A 65 -8.83 5.70 -3.93
C ARG A 65 -7.92 6.47 -4.89
N PRO A 66 -7.36 5.83 -5.93
CA PRO A 66 -6.62 6.55 -6.95
C PRO A 66 -7.53 7.62 -7.55
N LYS A 67 -7.02 8.84 -7.69
CA LYS A 67 -7.80 9.93 -8.28
C LYS A 67 -7.93 9.64 -9.77
N GLU A 68 -9.15 9.40 -10.23
CA GLU A 68 -9.44 8.94 -11.59
C GLU A 68 -9.23 10.02 -12.67
N PHE A 69 -9.10 11.29 -12.29
CA PHE A 69 -9.04 12.41 -13.23
C PHE A 69 -8.17 13.56 -12.72
N GLU A 70 -7.45 14.18 -13.67
CA GLU A 70 -6.84 15.49 -13.52
C GLU A 70 -7.97 16.53 -13.41
N ILE A 71 -7.97 17.34 -12.35
CA ILE A 71 -9.03 18.33 -12.12
C ILE A 71 -8.65 19.64 -12.79
N ASP A 72 -9.34 20.01 -13.87
CA ASP A 72 -9.31 21.39 -14.36
C ASP A 72 -10.19 22.28 -13.47
N TYR A 73 -9.54 23.04 -12.59
CA TYR A 73 -10.20 23.95 -11.66
C TYR A 73 -10.88 25.13 -12.38
N LYS A 74 -10.42 25.51 -13.58
CA LYS A 74 -11.01 26.60 -14.36
C LYS A 74 -12.39 26.21 -14.86
N GLU A 75 -12.50 25.04 -15.49
CA GLU A 75 -13.76 24.54 -16.02
C GLU A 75 -14.81 24.33 -14.91
N ARG A 76 -14.40 23.76 -13.76
CA ARG A 76 -15.29 23.59 -12.59
C ARG A 76 -15.79 24.92 -12.05
N TYR A 77 -14.93 25.95 -12.01
CA TYR A 77 -15.32 27.28 -11.54
C TYR A 77 -16.36 27.92 -12.48
N GLU A 78 -16.21 27.78 -13.79
CA GLU A 78 -17.18 28.31 -14.75
C GLU A 78 -18.55 27.64 -14.63
N ILE A 79 -18.59 26.31 -14.46
CA ILE A 79 -19.84 25.57 -14.24
C ILE A 79 -20.53 26.05 -12.96
N LEU A 80 -19.79 26.17 -11.86
CA LEU A 80 -20.33 26.67 -10.58
C LEU A 80 -20.84 28.10 -10.70
N LYS A 81 -20.14 28.96 -11.43
CA LYS A 81 -20.56 30.34 -11.68
C LYS A 81 -21.87 30.41 -12.47
N LYS A 82 -21.99 29.64 -13.55
CA LYS A 82 -23.23 29.52 -14.36
C LYS A 82 -24.40 28.99 -13.52
N PHE A 83 -24.15 27.98 -12.69
CA PHE A 83 -25.17 27.42 -11.80
C PHE A 83 -25.63 28.43 -10.73
N LEU A 84 -24.69 29.17 -10.12
CA LEU A 84 -25.02 30.22 -9.16
C LEU A 84 -25.89 31.32 -9.79
N THR A 85 -25.58 31.74 -11.03
CA THR A 85 -26.40 32.72 -11.75
C THR A 85 -27.82 32.20 -12.01
N PHE A 86 -27.95 30.93 -12.39
CA PHE A 86 -29.25 30.29 -12.61
C PHE A 86 -30.11 30.27 -11.34
N ILE A 87 -29.54 29.86 -10.20
CA ILE A 87 -30.25 29.83 -8.90
C ILE A 87 -30.68 31.23 -8.46
N LYS A 88 -29.84 32.25 -8.66
CA LYS A 88 -30.20 33.64 -8.37
C LYS A 88 -31.37 34.13 -9.24
N ALA A 89 -31.40 33.77 -10.52
CA ALA A 89 -32.48 34.13 -11.43
C ALA A 89 -33.80 33.44 -11.05
N GLN A 90 -33.76 32.18 -10.62
CA GLN A 90 -34.93 31.46 -10.10
C GLN A 90 -35.50 32.12 -8.83
N ARG A 91 -34.66 32.52 -7.88
CA ARG A 91 -35.09 33.17 -6.64
C ARG A 91 -35.75 34.53 -6.83
N LYS A 92 -35.40 35.27 -7.89
CA LYS A 92 -35.98 36.59 -8.21
C LYS A 92 -37.35 36.50 -8.90
N LYS A 93 -37.76 35.32 -9.36
CA LYS A 93 -39.07 35.07 -9.99
C LYS A 93 -40.16 34.65 -9.00
N LYS A 94 -39.81 34.43 -7.73
CA LYS A 94 -40.73 34.27 -6.60
C LYS A 94 -41.04 35.63 -6.01
#